data_AF-A0A376VQI5-F1
#
_entry.id   AF-A0A376VQI5-F1
#
_cell.length_a   1.000
_cell.length_b   1.000
_cell.length_c   1.000
_cell.angle_alpha   90.00
_cell.angle_beta   90.00
_cell.angle_gamma   90.00
#
_symmetry.space_group_name_H-M   'P 1'
#
loop_
_entity.id
_entity.type
_entity.pdbx_description
1 polymer ?
#
loop_
_entity_poly.entity_id
_entity_poly.type
_entity_poly.pdbx_seq_one_letter_code
_entity_poly.pdbx_strand_id
1 'polypeptide(L)'
;MHALSLNIFKDEGREAFLKLMETTDIFIEASKGPAFARRGITDEVLWQHNPKLVIAHLSGFGQYGTEEYTNLPAYNTIAQAFSGYLIQNGDVDQPMPAFPYTADYFSGLTATTAALAALHKVRETGKGESIDIAMYEVMLRMGQYFMMDYFNGGEMCPRMTKGKDPYYAGCGLYKCADGYIVMELVGITQIAECFKDIGLAHLLGTPEIPEGTQLIHRIECPYGPW
;
A
#
# COMPACT_ATOMS: atom_id res chain seq x y z
N MET A 1 5.60 11.21 -25.17
CA MET A 1 6.10 9.89 -24.74
C MET A 1 7.14 9.46 -25.77
N HIS A 2 8.33 9.08 -25.33
CA HIS A 2 9.39 8.57 -26.21
C HIS A 2 9.48 7.05 -26.00
N ALA A 3 9.64 6.29 -27.08
CA ALA A 3 9.77 4.84 -27.02
C ALA A 3 11.11 4.41 -27.62
N LEU A 4 11.82 3.51 -26.93
CA LEU A 4 13.06 2.91 -27.39
C LEU A 4 12.93 1.40 -27.30
N SER A 5 13.24 0.69 -28.38
CA SER A 5 13.31 -0.78 -28.40
C SER A 5 14.76 -1.19 -28.53
N LEU A 6 15.30 -1.84 -27.50
CA LEU A 6 16.71 -2.21 -27.43
C LEU A 6 16.88 -3.46 -26.56
N ASN A 7 17.72 -4.40 -26.99
CA ASN A 7 18.18 -5.46 -26.10
C ASN A 7 19.33 -4.94 -25.24
N ILE A 8 19.01 -4.45 -24.05
CA ILE A 8 19.96 -3.75 -23.17
C ILE A 8 21.02 -4.67 -22.52
N PHE A 9 20.98 -5.98 -22.78
CA PHE A 9 21.83 -6.96 -22.10
C PHE A 9 22.82 -7.69 -23.00
N LYS A 10 22.87 -7.37 -24.30
CA LYS A 10 23.69 -8.08 -25.27
C LYS A 10 24.48 -7.11 -26.14
N ASP A 11 25.79 -7.38 -26.26
CA ASP A 11 26.72 -6.77 -27.22
C ASP A 11 26.53 -5.25 -27.35
N GLU A 12 26.31 -4.74 -28.57
CA GLU A 12 26.16 -3.31 -28.86
C GLU A 12 24.92 -2.69 -28.20
N GLY A 13 23.89 -3.50 -27.92
CA GLY A 13 22.70 -3.04 -27.20
C GLY A 13 22.99 -2.72 -25.73
N ARG A 14 23.87 -3.49 -25.10
CA ARG A 14 24.36 -3.19 -23.74
C ARG A 14 25.23 -1.94 -23.73
N GLU A 15 26.12 -1.80 -24.71
CA GLU A 15 26.96 -0.60 -24.85
C GLU A 15 26.11 0.66 -25.03
N ALA A 16 25.10 0.63 -25.92
CA ALA A 16 24.20 1.75 -26.14
C ALA A 16 23.35 2.09 -24.90
N PHE A 17 22.90 1.09 -24.14
CA PHE A 17 22.18 1.32 -22.87
C PHE A 17 23.08 2.00 -21.83
N LEU A 18 24.30 1.51 -21.61
CA LEU A 18 25.23 2.12 -20.66
C LEU A 18 25.64 3.53 -21.11
N LYS A 19 25.74 3.77 -22.42
CA LYS A 19 25.97 5.11 -22.98
C LYS A 19 24.81 6.07 -22.67
N LEU A 20 23.56 5.59 -22.70
CA LEU A 20 22.40 6.39 -22.30
C LEU A 20 22.45 6.77 -20.80
N MET A 21 22.94 5.86 -19.95
CA MET A 21 23.05 6.11 -18.51
C MET A 21 23.99 7.27 -18.14
N GLU A 22 25.00 7.56 -18.98
CA GLU A 22 25.91 8.71 -18.79
C GLU A 22 25.19 10.06 -18.70
N THR A 23 23.98 10.17 -19.26
CA THR A 23 23.17 11.41 -19.31
C THR A 23 21.81 11.28 -18.64
N THR A 24 21.54 10.15 -18.00
CA THR A 24 20.26 9.87 -17.32
C THR A 24 20.35 10.25 -15.85
N ASP A 25 19.40 11.02 -15.33
CA ASP A 25 19.37 11.36 -13.89
C ASP A 25 18.80 10.22 -13.03
N ILE A 26 17.73 9.57 -13.51
CA ILE A 26 17.00 8.52 -12.80
C ILE A 26 16.79 7.33 -13.75
N PHE A 27 17.17 6.14 -13.30
CA PHE A 27 16.82 4.87 -13.94
C PHE A 27 15.89 4.07 -13.02
N ILE A 28 14.74 3.64 -13.55
CA ILE A 28 13.77 2.81 -12.83
C ILE A 28 13.65 1.49 -13.57
N GLU A 29 13.77 0.38 -12.85
CA GLU A 29 13.59 -0.95 -13.39
C GLU A 29 12.69 -1.79 -12.47
N ALA A 30 11.93 -2.71 -13.07
CA ALA A 30 11.10 -3.65 -12.34
C ALA A 30 11.45 -5.09 -12.72
N SER A 31 11.86 -5.89 -11.74
CA SER A 31 12.48 -7.19 -11.95
C SER A 31 12.19 -8.20 -10.83
N LYS A 32 12.57 -9.46 -11.06
CA LYS A 32 12.56 -10.53 -10.05
C LYS A 32 13.85 -10.45 -9.20
N GLY A 33 13.79 -9.76 -8.07
CA GLY A 33 14.96 -9.51 -7.22
C GLY A 33 16.12 -8.87 -7.99
N PRO A 34 17.39 -9.24 -7.71
CA PRO A 34 18.56 -8.64 -8.35
C PRO A 34 18.84 -9.19 -9.76
N ALA A 35 17.83 -9.15 -10.64
CA ALA A 35 17.92 -9.70 -11.98
C ALA A 35 18.90 -8.93 -12.88
N PHE A 36 18.99 -7.61 -12.75
CA PHE A 36 19.97 -6.80 -13.49
C PHE A 36 21.41 -7.18 -13.12
N ALA A 37 21.70 -7.30 -11.82
CA ALA A 37 22.99 -7.74 -11.31
C ALA A 37 23.35 -9.14 -11.82
N ARG A 38 22.42 -10.11 -11.77
CA ARG A 38 22.63 -11.47 -12.33
C ARG A 38 22.92 -11.48 -13.83
N ARG A 39 22.55 -10.42 -14.56
CA ARG A 39 22.79 -10.25 -16.00
C ARG A 39 23.98 -9.32 -16.29
N GLY A 40 24.80 -9.02 -15.28
CA GLY A 40 26.03 -8.26 -15.43
C GLY A 40 25.85 -6.74 -15.53
N ILE A 41 24.69 -6.22 -15.12
CA ILE A 41 24.48 -4.78 -14.93
C ILE A 41 24.23 -4.57 -13.44
N THR A 42 25.31 -4.47 -12.67
CA THR A 42 25.24 -4.12 -11.24
C THR A 42 25.19 -2.60 -11.07
N ASP A 43 24.84 -2.14 -9.88
CA ASP A 43 24.82 -0.70 -9.56
C ASP A 43 26.21 -0.07 -9.74
N GLU A 44 27.27 -0.81 -9.42
CA GLU A 44 28.65 -0.36 -9.66
C GLU A 44 28.94 -0.18 -11.16
N VAL A 45 28.42 -1.06 -12.02
CA VAL A 45 28.56 -0.90 -13.49
C VAL A 45 27.81 0.34 -13.94
N LEU A 46 26.60 0.59 -13.43
CA LEU A 46 25.84 1.79 -13.77
C LEU A 46 26.55 3.07 -13.29
N TRP A 47 27.08 3.07 -12.06
CA TRP A 47 27.81 4.22 -11.51
C TRP A 47 29.19 4.46 -12.13
N GLN A 48 29.82 3.45 -12.74
CA GLN A 48 31.01 3.67 -13.58
C GLN A 48 30.71 4.58 -14.77
N HIS A 49 29.50 4.50 -15.33
CA HIS A 49 29.05 5.36 -16.42
C HIS A 49 28.46 6.69 -15.93
N ASN A 50 27.78 6.67 -14.79
CA ASN A 50 27.24 7.88 -14.18
C ASN A 50 27.23 7.80 -12.64
N PRO A 51 28.22 8.39 -11.94
CA PRO A 51 28.31 8.31 -10.48
C PRO A 51 27.22 9.11 -9.73
N LYS A 52 26.35 9.84 -10.47
CA LYS A 52 25.21 10.59 -9.94
C LYS A 52 23.87 9.90 -10.16
N LEU A 53 23.85 8.76 -10.86
CA LEU A 53 22.62 8.06 -11.23
C LEU A 53 21.85 7.64 -9.98
N VAL A 54 20.56 7.99 -9.93
CA VAL A 54 19.60 7.40 -9.01
C VAL A 54 19.03 6.14 -9.66
N ILE A 55 19.17 5.01 -8.98
CA ILE A 55 18.72 3.70 -9.45
C ILE A 55 17.58 3.25 -8.55
N ALA A 56 16.39 3.03 -9.10
CA ALA A 56 15.26 2.52 -8.36
C ALA A 56 14.91 1.10 -8.83
N HIS A 57 15.10 0.12 -7.96
CA HIS A 57 14.77 -1.27 -8.19
C HIS A 57 13.40 -1.58 -7.59
N LEU A 58 12.43 -1.97 -8.42
CA LEU A 58 11.12 -2.40 -7.96
C LEU A 58 11.00 -3.91 -8.13
N SER A 59 10.87 -4.63 -7.02
CA SER A 59 10.69 -6.07 -7.03
C SER A 59 9.63 -6.50 -6.01
N GLY A 60 9.16 -7.74 -6.11
CA GLY A 60 8.21 -8.27 -5.14
C GLY A 60 8.69 -8.29 -3.70
N PHE A 61 9.94 -8.73 -3.54
CA PHE A 61 10.49 -9.25 -2.29
C PHE A 61 11.84 -8.61 -1.90
N GLY A 62 12.23 -7.52 -2.57
CA GLY A 62 13.49 -6.82 -2.35
C GLY A 62 14.62 -7.28 -3.28
N GLN A 63 15.78 -6.62 -3.19
CA GLN A 63 17.00 -6.96 -3.91
C GLN A 63 17.85 -8.01 -3.17
N TYR A 64 17.58 -8.22 -1.89
CA TYR A 64 18.24 -9.22 -1.04
C TYR A 64 17.26 -9.83 -0.05
N GLY A 65 17.61 -11.00 0.49
CA GLY A 65 16.74 -11.77 1.37
C GLY A 65 17.09 -13.25 1.34
N THR A 66 16.11 -14.12 1.60
CA THR A 66 16.32 -15.57 1.46
C THR A 66 16.22 -16.01 0.00
N GLU A 67 16.91 -17.10 -0.35
CA GLU A 67 16.86 -17.69 -1.70
C GLU A 67 15.44 -18.13 -2.11
N GLU A 68 14.61 -18.46 -1.11
CA GLU A 68 13.22 -18.90 -1.31
C GLU A 68 12.34 -17.79 -1.91
N TYR A 69 12.48 -16.55 -1.44
CA TYR A 69 11.57 -15.44 -1.80
C TYR A 69 12.16 -14.43 -2.78
N THR A 70 13.44 -14.08 -2.63
CA THR A 70 14.06 -12.93 -3.32
C THR A 70 13.87 -12.96 -4.84
N ASN A 71 13.91 -14.16 -5.43
CA ASN A 71 13.86 -14.35 -6.89
C ASN A 71 12.47 -14.71 -7.43
N LEU A 72 11.45 -14.75 -6.58
CA LEU A 72 10.08 -15.07 -7.00
C LEU A 72 9.51 -13.95 -7.88
N PRO A 73 8.68 -14.31 -8.89
CA PRO A 73 7.87 -13.33 -9.57
C PRO A 73 6.84 -12.75 -8.60
N ALA A 74 6.62 -11.44 -8.67
CA ALA A 74 5.55 -10.79 -7.94
C ALA A 74 4.59 -10.09 -8.87
N TYR A 75 3.37 -10.05 -8.39
CA TYR A 75 2.21 -9.42 -8.98
C TYR A 75 1.44 -8.75 -7.84
N ASN A 76 0.59 -7.78 -8.15
CA ASN A 76 -0.29 -7.13 -7.18
C ASN A 76 -0.87 -8.08 -6.12
N THR A 77 -1.48 -9.19 -6.55
CA THR A 77 -2.15 -10.12 -5.65
C THR A 77 -1.18 -10.87 -4.73
N ILE A 78 0.02 -11.20 -5.21
CA ILE A 78 1.07 -11.83 -4.41
C ILE A 78 1.60 -10.85 -3.36
N ALA A 79 1.85 -9.60 -3.73
CA ALA A 79 2.29 -8.56 -2.80
C ALA A 79 1.25 -8.33 -1.70
N GLN A 80 -0.03 -8.22 -2.06
CA GLN A 80 -1.12 -8.08 -1.08
C GLN A 80 -1.25 -9.31 -0.17
N ALA A 81 -1.12 -10.52 -0.72
CA ALA A 81 -1.20 -11.75 0.05
C ALA A 81 -0.06 -11.86 1.06
N PHE A 82 1.17 -11.57 0.62
CA PHE A 82 2.37 -11.71 1.44
C PHE A 82 2.47 -10.64 2.53
N SER A 83 1.95 -9.43 2.29
CA SER A 83 2.04 -8.32 3.23
C SER A 83 0.93 -8.28 4.30
N GLY A 84 0.00 -9.24 4.28
CA GLY A 84 -1.21 -9.21 5.11
C GLY A 84 -2.29 -8.24 4.65
N TYR A 85 -2.10 -7.52 3.54
CA TYR A 85 -3.10 -6.55 3.07
C TYR A 85 -4.36 -7.25 2.53
N LEU A 86 -4.21 -8.39 1.86
CA LEU A 86 -5.33 -9.16 1.31
C LEU A 86 -6.24 -9.69 2.42
N ILE A 87 -5.68 -10.20 3.52
CA ILE A 87 -6.48 -10.80 4.60
C ILE A 87 -7.30 -9.75 5.36
N GLN A 88 -6.92 -8.48 5.28
CA GLN A 88 -7.66 -7.35 5.87
C GLN A 88 -8.80 -6.84 4.96
N ASN A 89 -8.81 -7.19 3.68
CA ASN A 89 -9.78 -6.72 2.70
C ASN A 89 -10.85 -7.78 2.39
N GLY A 90 -12.03 -7.34 1.94
CA GLY A 90 -13.17 -8.21 1.64
C GLY A 90 -14.24 -8.23 2.73
N ASP A 91 -15.12 -9.22 2.67
CA ASP A 91 -16.19 -9.43 3.64
C ASP A 91 -15.71 -10.36 4.78
N VAL A 92 -16.47 -10.42 5.88
CA VAL A 92 -16.11 -11.16 7.10
C VAL A 92 -15.63 -12.58 6.78
N ASP A 93 -16.38 -13.31 5.97
CA ASP A 93 -16.10 -14.71 5.63
C ASP A 93 -15.38 -14.89 4.27
N GLN A 94 -15.11 -13.81 3.55
CA GLN A 94 -14.56 -13.86 2.20
C GLN A 94 -13.49 -12.78 1.98
N PRO A 95 -12.21 -13.10 2.23
CA PRO A 95 -11.10 -12.20 1.89
C PRO A 95 -11.04 -11.92 0.39
N MET A 96 -10.68 -10.70 0.02
CA MET A 96 -10.56 -10.27 -1.36
C MET A 96 -9.39 -9.28 -1.51
N PRO A 97 -8.67 -9.28 -2.65
CA PRO A 97 -7.67 -8.25 -2.91
C PRO A 97 -8.36 -6.88 -3.13
N ALA A 98 -7.69 -5.81 -2.71
CA ALA A 98 -8.02 -4.46 -3.15
C ALA A 98 -7.80 -4.31 -4.66
N PHE A 99 -8.65 -3.53 -5.32
CA PHE A 99 -8.78 -3.48 -6.78
C PHE A 99 -8.97 -2.04 -7.32
N PRO A 100 -8.53 -1.73 -8.55
CA PRO A 100 -7.69 -2.53 -9.45
C PRO A 100 -6.20 -2.41 -9.10
N TYR A 101 -5.51 -3.55 -9.04
CA TYR A 101 -4.04 -3.63 -8.95
C TYR A 101 -3.39 -2.69 -7.91
N THR A 102 -4.05 -2.52 -6.76
CA THR A 102 -3.71 -1.50 -5.75
C THR A 102 -2.25 -1.51 -5.31
N ALA A 103 -1.64 -2.69 -5.17
CA ALA A 103 -0.24 -2.80 -4.78
C ALA A 103 0.72 -2.32 -5.87
N ASP A 104 0.39 -2.53 -7.15
CA ASP A 104 1.22 -2.03 -8.26
C ASP A 104 1.25 -0.49 -8.24
N TYR A 105 0.09 0.15 -7.99
CA TYR A 105 0.00 1.61 -7.88
C TYR A 105 0.76 2.16 -6.67
N PHE A 106 0.61 1.55 -5.49
CA PHE A 106 1.35 2.00 -4.32
C PHE A 106 2.85 1.83 -4.51
N SER A 107 3.32 0.69 -5.01
CA SER A 107 4.75 0.44 -5.23
C SER A 107 5.35 1.37 -6.29
N GLY A 108 4.64 1.62 -7.39
CA GLY A 108 5.09 2.58 -8.42
C GLY A 108 5.13 4.02 -7.90
N LEU A 109 4.14 4.42 -7.08
CA LEU A 109 4.15 5.72 -6.43
C LEU A 109 5.30 5.85 -5.44
N THR A 110 5.54 4.84 -4.61
CA THR A 110 6.68 4.81 -3.68
C THR A 110 8.02 4.89 -4.40
N ALA A 111 8.22 4.15 -5.51
CA ALA A 111 9.43 4.25 -6.31
C ALA A 111 9.63 5.67 -6.87
N THR A 112 8.55 6.32 -7.31
CA THR A 112 8.60 7.72 -7.76
C THR A 112 8.99 8.66 -6.62
N THR A 113 8.35 8.52 -5.45
CA THR A 113 8.64 9.35 -4.27
C THR A 113 10.08 9.19 -3.81
N ALA A 114 10.57 7.94 -3.72
CA ALA A 114 11.92 7.64 -3.27
C ALA A 114 12.97 8.13 -4.28
N ALA A 115 12.75 7.94 -5.58
CA ALA A 115 13.66 8.44 -6.62
C ALA A 115 13.80 9.97 -6.59
N LEU A 116 12.69 10.69 -6.37
CA LEU A 116 12.70 12.15 -6.22
C LEU A 116 13.44 12.59 -4.95
N ALA A 117 13.28 11.87 -3.84
CA ALA A 117 14.00 12.13 -2.60
C ALA A 117 15.51 11.90 -2.76
N ALA A 118 15.92 10.81 -3.41
CA ALA A 118 17.32 10.53 -3.73
C ALA A 118 17.89 11.60 -4.68
N LEU A 119 17.15 11.98 -5.73
CA LEU A 119 17.58 13.05 -6.65
C LEU A 119 17.81 14.37 -5.92
N HIS A 120 17.01 14.68 -4.89
CA HIS A 120 17.28 15.83 -4.05
C HIS A 120 18.63 15.73 -3.35
N LYS A 121 18.98 14.56 -2.80
CA LYS A 121 20.28 14.32 -2.18
C LYS A 121 21.44 14.45 -3.17
N VAL A 122 21.27 13.94 -4.40
CA VAL A 122 22.28 14.04 -5.47
C VAL A 122 22.66 15.51 -5.76
N ARG A 123 21.70 16.45 -5.71
CA ARG A 123 21.99 17.87 -5.95
C ARG A 123 22.96 18.47 -4.92
N GLU A 124 22.98 17.95 -3.71
CA GLU A 124 23.83 18.43 -2.62
C GLU A 124 25.16 17.69 -2.57
N THR A 125 25.14 16.37 -2.80
CA THR A 125 26.32 15.50 -2.58
C THR A 125 27.09 15.20 -3.86
N GLY A 126 26.45 15.32 -5.02
CA GLY A 126 26.99 14.85 -6.29
C GLY A 126 27.18 13.33 -6.37
N LYS A 127 26.55 12.56 -5.49
CA LYS A 127 26.61 11.08 -5.45
C LYS A 127 25.23 10.50 -5.68
N GLY A 128 25.14 9.48 -6.54
CA GLY A 128 23.94 8.70 -6.81
C GLY A 128 23.50 7.85 -5.62
N GLU A 129 22.41 7.12 -5.80
CA GLU A 129 21.84 6.23 -4.78
C GLU A 129 21.13 5.04 -5.43
N SER A 130 21.14 3.89 -4.75
CA SER A 130 20.37 2.71 -5.12
C SER A 130 19.23 2.52 -4.13
N ILE A 131 18.02 2.37 -4.66
CA ILE A 131 16.79 2.27 -3.87
C ILE A 131 16.20 0.89 -4.10
N ASP A 132 16.11 0.11 -3.02
CA ASP A 132 15.42 -1.19 -3.02
C ASP A 132 13.97 -0.99 -2.58
N ILE A 133 13.02 -1.19 -3.51
CA ILE A 133 11.58 -1.12 -3.24
C ILE A 133 10.98 -2.52 -3.35
N ALA A 134 10.74 -3.15 -2.20
CA ALA A 134 9.99 -4.39 -2.11
C ALA A 134 8.48 -4.11 -2.04
N MET A 135 7.70 -4.63 -2.98
CA MET A 135 6.24 -4.43 -3.03
C MET A 135 5.56 -4.84 -1.71
N TYR A 136 6.00 -5.95 -1.11
CA TYR A 136 5.41 -6.42 0.15
C TYR A 136 5.65 -5.47 1.33
N GLU A 137 6.80 -4.78 1.39
CA GLU A 137 7.11 -3.80 2.45
C GLU A 137 6.27 -2.54 2.29
N VAL A 138 6.07 -2.10 1.04
CA VAL A 138 5.16 -0.99 0.73
C VAL A 138 3.76 -1.31 1.24
N MET A 139 3.23 -2.49 0.89
CA MET A 139 1.88 -2.88 1.28
C MET A 139 1.76 -3.19 2.78
N LEU A 140 2.83 -3.69 3.41
CA LEU A 140 2.89 -3.86 4.86
C LEU A 140 2.68 -2.51 5.53
N ARG A 141 3.34 -1.44 5.07
CA ARG A 141 3.17 -0.10 5.64
C ARG A 141 1.75 0.43 5.46
N MET A 142 1.11 0.17 4.32
CA MET A 142 -0.25 0.64 4.05
C MET A 142 -1.32 -0.08 4.90
N GLY A 143 -1.06 -1.31 5.36
CA GLY A 143 -1.98 -2.10 6.20
C GLY A 143 -1.90 -1.83 7.70
N GLN A 144 -1.07 -0.87 8.15
CA GLN A 144 -0.67 -0.77 9.56
C GLN A 144 -1.75 -0.28 10.52
N TYR A 145 -2.84 0.36 10.07
CA TYR A 145 -3.77 1.07 10.97
C TYR A 145 -4.23 0.21 12.15
N PHE A 146 -4.72 -1.01 11.92
CA PHE A 146 -5.07 -1.98 12.97
C PHE A 146 -4.02 -3.06 13.20
N MET A 147 -3.08 -3.24 12.26
CA MET A 147 -1.99 -4.23 12.44
C MET A 147 -1.04 -3.81 13.58
N MET A 148 -0.95 -2.50 13.84
CA MET A 148 -0.20 -1.98 14.98
C MET A 148 -0.73 -2.47 16.33
N ASP A 149 -2.04 -2.66 16.49
CA ASP A 149 -2.60 -3.20 17.73
C ASP A 149 -2.08 -4.62 17.97
N TYR A 150 -2.16 -5.48 16.95
CA TYR A 150 -1.63 -6.85 16.98
C TYR A 150 -0.15 -6.88 17.35
N PHE A 151 0.68 -6.01 16.75
CA PHE A 151 2.11 -5.96 17.07
C PHE A 151 2.40 -5.50 18.51
N ASN A 152 1.49 -4.75 19.13
CA ASN A 152 1.69 -4.15 20.45
C ASN A 152 0.83 -4.80 21.55
N GLY A 153 0.41 -6.06 21.34
CA GLY A 153 -0.25 -6.88 22.36
C GLY A 153 -1.78 -6.83 22.34
N GLY A 154 -2.38 -6.15 21.38
CA GLY A 154 -3.81 -6.15 21.11
C GLY A 154 -4.24 -7.24 20.12
N GLU A 155 -5.47 -7.15 19.67
CA GLU A 155 -6.08 -8.08 18.71
C GLU A 155 -6.09 -7.49 17.30
N MET A 156 -6.09 -8.37 16.30
CA MET A 156 -6.30 -7.94 14.92
C MET A 156 -7.77 -7.60 14.68
N CYS A 157 -8.02 -6.47 14.04
CA CYS A 157 -9.37 -6.05 13.64
C CYS A 157 -10.03 -7.07 12.70
N PRO A 158 -11.35 -7.35 12.85
CA PRO A 158 -12.08 -8.16 11.88
C PRO A 158 -12.22 -7.43 10.53
N ARG A 159 -12.54 -8.19 9.46
CA ARG A 159 -12.90 -7.60 8.17
C ARG A 159 -14.24 -6.86 8.25
N MET A 160 -14.47 -5.97 7.28
CA MET A 160 -15.75 -5.28 7.11
C MET A 160 -16.89 -6.29 6.89
N THR A 161 -18.10 -5.95 7.36
CA THR A 161 -19.33 -6.67 6.97
C THR A 161 -20.03 -5.87 5.88
N LYS A 162 -20.07 -6.38 4.65
CA LYS A 162 -20.69 -5.70 3.49
C LYS A 162 -20.23 -4.22 3.32
N GLY A 163 -18.96 -3.94 3.59
CA GLY A 163 -18.37 -2.60 3.46
C GLY A 163 -18.64 -1.63 4.62
N LYS A 164 -19.21 -2.10 5.73
CA LYS A 164 -19.33 -1.33 6.97
C LYS A 164 -18.02 -1.35 7.77
N ASP A 165 -17.68 -0.24 8.41
CA ASP A 165 -16.49 -0.16 9.28
C ASP A 165 -16.56 -1.25 10.38
N PRO A 166 -15.45 -1.98 10.63
CA PRO A 166 -15.44 -3.12 11.54
C PRO A 166 -15.62 -2.76 13.02
N TYR A 167 -15.24 -1.54 13.44
CA TYR A 167 -15.32 -1.12 14.84
C TYR A 167 -16.39 -0.06 15.09
N TYR A 168 -16.72 0.77 14.10
CA TYR A 168 -17.58 1.94 14.32
C TYR A 168 -18.96 1.80 13.65
N ALA A 169 -20.01 1.92 14.47
CA ALA A 169 -21.39 1.84 14.01
C ALA A 169 -21.77 3.11 13.24
N GLY A 170 -22.61 2.99 12.20
CA GLY A 170 -22.99 4.13 11.37
C GLY A 170 -21.88 4.67 10.46
N CYS A 171 -20.75 3.98 10.36
CA CYS A 171 -19.64 4.28 9.44
C CYS A 171 -19.51 3.24 8.32
N GLY A 172 -19.20 3.68 7.11
CA GLY A 172 -18.98 2.84 5.93
C GLY A 172 -20.14 2.80 4.93
N LEU A 173 -20.24 1.72 4.17
CA LEU A 173 -21.16 1.56 3.04
C LEU A 173 -22.59 1.15 3.49
N TYR A 174 -23.59 1.85 2.98
CA TYR A 174 -25.01 1.56 3.20
C TYR A 174 -25.80 1.57 1.89
N LYS A 175 -26.89 0.79 1.86
CA LYS A 175 -27.78 0.68 0.71
C LYS A 175 -28.99 1.62 0.89
N CYS A 176 -29.25 2.43 -0.12
CA CYS A 176 -30.46 3.25 -0.27
C CYS A 176 -31.46 2.57 -1.22
N ALA A 177 -32.57 3.24 -1.53
CA ALA A 177 -33.59 2.69 -2.43
C ALA A 177 -33.06 2.42 -3.86
N ASP A 178 -32.19 3.28 -4.37
CA ASP A 178 -31.74 3.34 -5.77
C ASP A 178 -30.21 3.29 -5.94
N GLY A 179 -29.47 3.04 -4.86
CA GLY A 179 -28.01 3.02 -4.91
C GLY A 179 -27.36 2.76 -3.56
N TYR A 180 -26.09 3.13 -3.47
CA TYR A 180 -25.28 3.00 -2.27
C TYR A 180 -24.72 4.36 -1.87
N ILE A 181 -24.58 4.57 -0.57
CA ILE A 181 -23.90 5.73 0.02
C ILE A 181 -22.79 5.26 0.94
N VAL A 182 -21.82 6.13 1.16
CA VAL A 182 -20.94 6.04 2.34
C VAL A 182 -21.40 7.09 3.34
N MET A 183 -21.39 6.75 4.63
CA MET A 183 -21.73 7.69 5.68
C MET A 183 -20.82 7.54 6.88
N GLU A 184 -20.71 8.61 7.66
CA GLU A 184 -19.94 8.71 8.89
C GLU A 184 -20.86 9.29 9.97
N LEU A 185 -21.40 8.44 10.85
CA LEU A 185 -22.27 8.87 11.94
C LEU A 185 -21.44 9.33 13.14
N VAL A 186 -20.80 10.50 12.98
CA VAL A 186 -19.85 11.05 13.95
C VAL A 186 -20.33 12.42 14.45
N GLY A 187 -20.35 12.58 15.76
CA GLY A 187 -20.74 13.82 16.44
C GLY A 187 -22.05 13.71 17.23
N ILE A 188 -22.15 14.52 18.28
CA ILE A 188 -23.23 14.46 19.28
C ILE A 188 -24.60 14.69 18.61
N THR A 189 -24.74 15.79 17.87
CA THR A 189 -25.99 16.14 17.19
C THR A 189 -26.32 15.14 16.10
N GLN A 190 -25.32 14.69 15.33
CA GLN A 190 -25.48 13.73 14.24
C GLN A 190 -26.07 12.41 14.74
N ILE A 191 -25.52 11.87 15.84
CA ILE A 191 -26.05 10.66 16.47
C ILE A 191 -27.48 10.90 16.97
N ALA A 192 -27.70 11.99 17.71
CA ALA A 192 -29.00 12.26 18.32
C ALA A 192 -30.13 12.42 17.29
N GLU A 193 -29.91 13.23 16.25
CA GLU A 193 -30.93 13.45 15.21
C GLU A 193 -31.14 12.21 14.34
N CYS A 194 -30.07 11.52 13.94
CA CYS A 194 -30.19 10.26 13.21
C CYS A 194 -30.97 9.21 14.01
N PHE A 195 -30.72 9.09 15.32
CA PHE A 195 -31.43 8.15 16.20
C PHE A 195 -32.91 8.50 16.30
N LYS A 196 -33.30 9.78 16.27
CA LYS A 196 -34.71 10.18 16.20
C LYS A 196 -35.32 9.73 14.87
N ASP A 197 -34.64 9.99 13.75
CA ASP A 197 -35.15 9.67 12.42
C ASP A 197 -35.33 8.15 12.20
N ILE A 198 -34.42 7.32 12.72
CA ILE A 198 -34.48 5.86 12.58
C ILE A 198 -35.24 5.16 13.73
N GLY A 199 -35.87 5.92 14.63
CA GLY A 199 -36.70 5.38 15.72
C GLY A 199 -35.94 4.79 16.91
N LEU A 200 -34.66 5.12 17.08
CA LEU A 200 -33.77 4.67 18.15
C LEU A 200 -33.49 5.73 19.25
N ALA A 201 -34.24 6.84 19.27
CA ALA A 201 -34.06 7.90 20.27
C ALA A 201 -34.12 7.43 21.73
N HIS A 202 -34.79 6.31 22.02
CA HIS A 202 -34.86 5.70 23.35
C HIS A 202 -33.51 5.17 23.88
N LEU A 203 -32.51 5.03 23.01
CA LEU A 203 -31.14 4.64 23.40
C LEU A 203 -30.28 5.83 23.82
N LEU A 204 -30.70 7.07 23.55
CA LEU A 204 -29.91 8.25 23.90
C LEU A 204 -29.90 8.47 25.42
N GLY A 205 -28.71 8.62 26.00
CA GLY A 205 -28.53 8.83 27.44
C GLY A 205 -28.59 7.55 28.28
N THR A 206 -28.60 6.36 27.65
CA THR A 206 -28.45 5.09 28.38
C THR A 206 -26.98 4.87 28.79
N PRO A 207 -26.67 3.92 29.68
CA PRO A 207 -25.28 3.58 30.00
C PRO A 207 -24.45 3.16 28.78
N GLU A 208 -25.09 2.53 27.79
CA GLU A 208 -24.45 2.07 26.55
C GLU A 208 -24.21 3.21 25.56
N ILE A 209 -25.08 4.24 25.54
CA ILE A 209 -24.91 5.45 24.73
C ILE A 209 -25.11 6.69 25.61
N PRO A 210 -24.10 7.05 26.42
CA PRO A 210 -24.19 8.21 27.31
C PRO A 210 -24.39 9.52 26.57
N GLU A 211 -24.88 10.54 27.29
CA GLU A 211 -24.95 11.90 26.77
C GLU A 211 -23.55 12.39 26.36
N GLY A 212 -23.46 13.00 25.18
CA GLY A 212 -22.18 13.47 24.62
C GLY A 212 -21.39 12.41 23.84
N THR A 213 -21.92 11.20 23.65
CA THR A 213 -21.35 10.20 22.72
C THR A 213 -21.13 10.81 21.34
N GLN A 214 -19.91 10.71 20.81
CA GLN A 214 -19.53 11.23 19.48
C GLN A 214 -19.25 10.14 18.45
N LEU A 215 -19.05 8.91 18.91
CA LEU A 215 -18.75 7.76 18.08
C LEU A 215 -19.20 6.50 18.84
N ILE A 216 -19.83 5.56 18.13
CA ILE A 216 -20.39 4.34 18.74
C ILE A 216 -19.54 3.15 18.33
N HIS A 217 -18.93 2.50 19.31
CA HIS A 217 -18.15 1.28 19.09
C HIS A 217 -19.09 0.06 18.98
N ARG A 218 -18.96 -0.72 17.91
CA ARG A 218 -19.81 -1.89 17.62
C ARG A 218 -19.66 -2.97 18.69
N ILE A 219 -18.44 -3.28 19.10
CA ILE A 219 -18.16 -4.40 20.02
C ILE A 219 -18.66 -4.10 21.44
N GLU A 220 -18.71 -2.83 21.84
CA GLU A 220 -19.13 -2.42 23.18
C GLU A 220 -20.63 -2.13 23.26
N CYS A 221 -21.32 -2.09 22.10
CA CYS A 221 -22.75 -1.87 22.05
C CYS A 221 -23.48 -3.24 22.06
N PRO A 222 -24.22 -3.58 23.13
CA PRO A 222 -24.98 -4.83 23.19
C PRO A 222 -26.08 -4.94 22.12
N TYR A 223 -26.29 -3.89 21.30
CA TYR A 223 -27.30 -3.78 20.27
C TYR A 223 -26.75 -3.81 18.82
N GLY A 224 -25.48 -4.18 18.55
CA GLY A 224 -25.13 -4.60 17.17
C GLY A 224 -23.71 -5.14 16.91
N PRO A 225 -23.45 -5.78 15.73
CA PRO A 225 -24.38 -6.08 14.64
C PRO A 225 -24.39 -7.55 14.13
N TRP A 226 -25.59 -8.03 13.83
CA TRP A 226 -25.86 -8.74 12.57
C TRP A 226 -26.11 -7.71 11.46
#